data_AF-A0A5N5V7C5-F1
#
_entry.id   AF-A0A5N5V7C5-F1
#
_cell.length_a   1.000
_cell.length_b   1.000
_cell.length_c   1.000
_cell.angle_alpha   90.00
_cell.angle_beta   90.00
_cell.angle_gamma   90.00
#
_symmetry.space_group_name_H-M   'P 1'
#
loop_
_entity.id
_entity.type
_entity.pdbx_description
1 polymer ?
#
loop_
_entity_poly.entity_id
_entity_poly.type
_entity_poly.pdbx_seq_one_letter_code
_entity_poly.pdbx_strand_id
1 'polypeptide(L)'
;MPITTTLSTALLVGAALLGAAPVALADQPNCTTADLEGVRAGVEASTSVYLFTHPDLNAYVSTLEGLSREQVAEHMRDYLAQHPQQQAEMTGIRQPLVDLKNRCGAVIAP
;
A
#
# COMPACT_ATOMS: atom_id res chain seq x y z
N MET A 1 21.89 24.67 32.08
CA MET A 1 22.99 23.69 32.04
C MET A 1 23.03 23.07 30.65
N PRO A 2 23.86 23.58 29.71
CA PRO A 2 24.06 22.96 28.41
C PRO A 2 25.16 21.89 28.49
N ILE A 3 24.87 20.69 27.98
CA ILE A 3 25.87 19.62 27.80
C ILE A 3 26.42 19.76 26.37
N THR A 4 27.67 20.19 26.29
CA THR A 4 28.56 20.19 25.12
C THR A 4 29.02 18.77 24.75
N THR A 5 29.83 18.67 23.66
CA THR A 5 30.75 17.57 23.23
C THR A 5 30.20 16.74 22.06
N THR A 6 30.80 16.55 20.87
CA THR A 6 32.05 16.98 20.20
C THR A 6 31.92 16.72 18.68
N LEU A 7 32.56 17.57 17.88
CA LEU A 7 32.73 17.41 16.43
C LEU A 7 33.90 16.43 16.17
N SER A 8 33.68 15.33 15.47
CA SER A 8 34.74 14.45 14.98
C SER A 8 34.81 14.51 13.45
N THR A 9 35.70 15.34 12.93
CA THR A 9 36.17 15.28 11.54
C THR A 9 37.10 14.07 11.39
N ALA A 10 36.68 13.03 10.66
CA ALA A 10 37.58 12.04 10.11
C ALA A 10 37.90 12.42 8.66
N LEU A 11 39.13 12.89 8.43
CA LEU A 11 39.66 13.20 7.11
C LEU A 11 40.00 11.90 6.38
N LEU A 12 39.58 11.84 5.11
CA LEU A 12 39.77 10.76 4.14
C LEU A 12 41.24 10.42 3.89
N VAL A 13 41.51 9.16 3.52
CA VAL A 13 42.27 8.71 2.33
C VAL A 13 42.51 7.19 2.43
N GLY A 14 42.07 6.41 1.43
CA GLY A 14 42.48 5.01 1.31
C GLY A 14 41.69 4.15 0.32
N ALA A 15 42.30 3.91 -0.85
CA ALA A 15 42.04 2.83 -1.80
C ALA A 15 40.77 2.86 -2.67
N ALA A 16 40.97 3.23 -3.94
CA ALA A 16 40.11 2.84 -5.04
C ALA A 16 40.02 1.31 -5.14
N LEU A 17 38.88 0.75 -4.73
CA LEU A 17 38.44 -0.58 -5.16
C LEU A 17 37.31 -0.35 -6.16
N LEU A 18 37.59 -0.65 -7.44
CA LEU A 18 36.56 -0.87 -8.44
C LEU A 18 35.77 -2.12 -8.04
N GLY A 19 34.77 -1.95 -7.18
CA GLY A 19 33.76 -2.93 -6.86
C GLY A 19 32.43 -2.19 -6.88
N ALA A 20 31.48 -2.67 -7.67
CA ALA A 20 30.18 -2.05 -7.88
C ALA A 20 29.63 -1.49 -6.56
N ALA A 21 29.62 -0.15 -6.43
CA ALA A 21 28.81 0.48 -5.41
C ALA A 21 27.40 -0.08 -5.61
N PRO A 22 26.73 -0.59 -4.56
CA PRO A 22 25.31 -0.84 -4.69
C PRO A 22 24.75 0.51 -5.13
N VAL A 23 24.14 0.55 -6.31
CA VAL A 23 23.24 1.63 -6.63
C VAL A 23 22.25 1.61 -5.49
N ALA A 24 22.43 2.52 -4.53
CA ALA A 24 21.34 2.89 -3.67
C ALA A 24 20.34 3.45 -4.67
N LEU A 25 19.42 2.60 -5.12
CA LEU A 25 18.14 3.04 -5.63
C LEU A 25 17.68 3.96 -4.51
N ALA A 26 17.83 5.27 -4.72
CA ALA A 26 17.21 6.22 -3.83
C ALA A 26 15.74 5.86 -3.94
N ASP A 27 15.23 5.18 -2.90
CA ASP A 27 13.82 4.90 -2.76
C ASP A 27 13.13 6.22 -3.08
N GLN A 28 12.26 6.23 -4.09
CA GLN A 28 11.47 7.43 -4.30
C GLN A 28 10.78 7.73 -2.96
N PRO A 29 10.85 8.96 -2.44
CA PRO A 29 10.24 9.26 -1.17
C PRO A 29 8.77 8.86 -1.23
N ASN A 30 8.32 8.09 -0.24
CA ASN A 30 6.98 7.49 -0.15
C ASN A 30 6.70 6.29 -1.08
N CYS A 31 7.71 5.47 -1.41
CA CYS A 31 7.57 4.22 -2.17
C CYS A 31 8.06 2.97 -1.41
N THR A 32 8.10 3.03 -0.08
CA THR A 32 8.53 1.91 0.78
C THR A 32 7.37 0.94 1.05
N THR A 33 7.69 -0.23 1.64
CA THR A 33 6.67 -1.14 2.18
C THR A 33 5.80 -0.47 3.24
N ALA A 34 6.36 0.43 4.06
CA ALA A 34 5.58 1.16 5.06
C ALA A 34 4.53 2.07 4.41
N ASP A 35 4.85 2.68 3.27
CA ASP A 35 3.91 3.49 2.50
C ASP A 35 2.79 2.64 1.90
N LEU A 36 3.12 1.47 1.35
CA LEU A 36 2.12 0.52 0.83
C LEU A 36 1.13 0.10 1.93
N GLU A 37 1.64 -0.34 3.08
CA GLU A 37 0.79 -0.82 4.16
C GLU A 37 -0.04 0.31 4.78
N GLY A 38 0.52 1.53 4.86
CA GLY A 38 -0.25 2.71 5.24
C GLY A 38 -1.42 3.00 4.31
N VAL A 39 -1.19 2.97 2.99
CA VAL A 39 -2.24 3.15 1.98
C VAL A 39 -3.27 2.01 2.04
N ARG A 40 -2.83 0.75 2.19
CA ARG A 40 -3.72 -0.40 2.34
C ARG A 40 -4.64 -0.24 3.55
N ALA A 41 -4.09 0.08 4.72
CA ALA A 41 -4.86 0.30 5.92
C ALA A 41 -5.92 1.41 5.75
N GLY A 42 -5.56 2.50 5.05
CA GLY A 42 -6.52 3.56 4.70
C GLY A 42 -7.66 3.10 3.79
N VAL A 43 -7.36 2.25 2.80
CA VAL A 43 -8.37 1.64 1.92
C VAL A 43 -9.29 0.69 2.69
N GLU A 44 -8.73 -0.11 3.61
CA GLU A 44 -9.50 -1.01 4.47
C GLU A 44 -10.42 -0.24 5.42
N ALA A 45 -9.92 0.82 6.06
CA ALA A 45 -10.73 1.70 6.90
C ALA A 45 -11.88 2.36 6.11
N SER A 46 -11.59 2.85 4.91
CA SER A 46 -12.60 3.43 4.02
C SER A 46 -13.64 2.40 3.58
N THR A 47 -13.20 1.17 3.32
CA THR A 47 -14.10 0.05 3.00
C THR A 47 -15.02 -0.26 4.19
N SER A 48 -14.50 -0.28 5.42
CA SER A 48 -15.32 -0.48 6.62
C SER A 48 -16.43 0.57 6.75
N VAL A 49 -16.08 1.85 6.61
CA VAL A 49 -17.08 2.94 6.62
C VAL A 49 -18.11 2.76 5.50
N TYR A 50 -17.68 2.39 4.30
CA TYR A 50 -18.57 2.16 3.17
C TYR A 50 -19.54 0.99 3.41
N LEU A 51 -19.07 -0.11 4.01
CA LEU A 51 -19.94 -1.24 4.36
C LEU A 51 -21.00 -0.84 5.40
N PHE A 52 -20.67 0.03 6.36
CA PHE A 52 -21.68 0.53 7.31
C PHE A 52 -22.75 1.40 6.65
N THR A 53 -22.45 2.06 5.52
CA THR A 53 -23.44 2.85 4.76
C THR A 53 -24.12 2.06 3.65
N HIS A 54 -23.63 0.84 3.34
CA HIS A 54 -24.16 -0.08 2.34
C HIS A 54 -24.54 -1.42 2.99
N PRO A 55 -25.66 -1.46 3.74
CA PRO A 55 -26.04 -2.64 4.52
C PRO A 55 -26.32 -3.88 3.65
N ASP A 56 -26.70 -3.70 2.39
CA ASP A 56 -26.91 -4.77 1.41
C ASP A 56 -25.58 -5.42 1.00
N LEU A 57 -24.56 -4.62 0.68
CA LEU A 57 -23.23 -5.13 0.40
C LEU A 57 -22.61 -5.75 1.66
N ASN A 58 -22.79 -5.11 2.83
CA ASN A 58 -22.30 -5.64 4.10
C ASN A 58 -22.90 -7.02 4.41
N ALA A 59 -24.22 -7.17 4.27
CA ALA A 59 -24.87 -8.46 4.43
C ALA A 59 -24.32 -9.50 3.44
N TYR A 60 -24.10 -9.12 2.18
CA TYR A 60 -23.52 -10.01 1.17
C TYR A 60 -22.11 -10.46 1.54
N VAL A 61 -21.19 -9.56 1.89
CA VAL A 61 -19.82 -9.94 2.24
C VAL A 61 -19.76 -10.80 3.51
N SER A 62 -20.67 -10.60 4.47
CA SER A 62 -20.78 -11.48 5.65
C SER A 62 -21.19 -12.91 5.29
N THR A 63 -21.90 -13.13 4.17
CA THR A 63 -22.19 -14.51 3.71
C THR A 63 -20.96 -15.23 3.18
N LEU A 64 -19.89 -14.49 2.87
CA LEU A 64 -18.64 -15.03 2.32
C LEU A 64 -17.63 -15.42 3.41
N GLU A 65 -17.99 -15.30 4.69
CA GLU A 65 -17.12 -15.69 5.81
C GLU A 65 -16.70 -17.16 5.72
N GLY A 66 -15.42 -17.44 5.94
CA GLY A 66 -14.84 -18.78 5.87
C GLY A 66 -14.42 -19.24 4.47
N LEU A 67 -14.70 -18.47 3.41
CA LEU A 67 -14.19 -18.74 2.06
C LEU A 67 -12.71 -18.35 1.92
N SER A 68 -12.03 -18.95 0.94
CA SER A 68 -10.68 -18.51 0.56
C SER A 68 -10.71 -17.12 -0.06
N ARG A 69 -9.57 -16.41 -0.04
CA ARG A 69 -9.46 -15.07 -0.64
C ARG A 69 -9.83 -15.07 -2.12
N GLU A 70 -9.46 -16.13 -2.85
CA GLU A 70 -9.76 -16.31 -4.26
C GLU A 70 -11.27 -16.47 -4.49
N GLN A 71 -11.93 -17.27 -3.67
CA GLN A 71 -13.39 -17.46 -3.72
C GLN A 71 -14.14 -16.16 -3.40
N VAL A 72 -13.73 -15.43 -2.35
CA VAL A 72 -14.29 -14.11 -2.03
C VAL A 72 -14.14 -13.16 -3.22
N ALA A 73 -12.98 -13.14 -3.87
CA ALA A 73 -12.73 -12.27 -5.02
C ALA A 73 -13.61 -12.63 -6.23
N GLU A 74 -13.86 -13.91 -6.48
CA GLU A 74 -14.79 -14.38 -7.51
C GLU A 74 -16.22 -13.91 -7.23
N HIS A 75 -16.75 -14.21 -6.03
CA HIS A 75 -18.08 -13.79 -5.61
C HIS A 75 -18.28 -12.27 -5.67
N MET A 76 -17.30 -11.50 -5.18
CA MET A 76 -17.35 -10.04 -5.24
C MET A 76 -17.34 -9.50 -6.67
N ARG A 77 -16.65 -10.15 -7.62
CA ARG A 77 -16.69 -9.74 -9.02
C ARG A 77 -18.08 -9.94 -9.61
N ASP A 78 -18.70 -11.08 -9.35
CA ASP A 78 -20.04 -11.42 -9.88
C ASP A 78 -21.13 -10.52 -9.27
N TYR A 79 -21.02 -10.22 -7.97
CA TYR A 79 -21.90 -9.26 -7.31
C TYR A 79 -21.72 -7.86 -7.93
N LEU A 80 -20.49 -7.33 -7.95
CA LEU A 80 -20.27 -5.96 -8.42
C LEU A 80 -20.61 -5.77 -9.91
N ALA A 81 -20.53 -6.82 -10.74
CA ALA A 81 -21.00 -6.76 -12.13
C ALA A 81 -22.51 -6.48 -12.27
N GLN A 82 -23.30 -6.86 -11.26
CA GLN A 82 -24.75 -6.59 -11.18
C GLN A 82 -25.05 -5.29 -10.44
N HIS A 83 -24.07 -4.72 -9.73
CA HIS A 83 -24.18 -3.51 -8.92
C HIS A 83 -23.18 -2.43 -9.40
N PRO A 84 -23.36 -1.87 -10.62
CA PRO A 84 -22.36 -1.00 -11.26
C PRO A 84 -22.06 0.29 -10.50
N GLN A 85 -23.03 0.84 -9.75
CA GLN A 85 -22.79 1.99 -8.89
C GLN A 85 -21.83 1.63 -7.75
N GLN A 86 -22.11 0.56 -7.01
CA GLN A 86 -21.24 0.09 -5.93
C GLN A 86 -19.87 -0.33 -6.46
N GLN A 87 -19.81 -0.89 -7.68
CA GLN A 87 -18.55 -1.18 -8.35
C GLN A 87 -17.72 0.10 -8.57
N ALA A 88 -18.33 1.17 -9.08
CA ALA A 88 -17.66 2.44 -9.29
C ALA A 88 -17.15 3.04 -7.96
N GLU A 89 -17.97 2.99 -6.92
CA GLU A 89 -17.63 3.51 -5.59
C GLU A 89 -16.51 2.69 -4.93
N MET A 90 -16.58 1.37 -4.96
CA MET A 90 -15.51 0.47 -4.50
C MET A 90 -14.21 0.62 -5.31
N THR A 91 -14.32 0.92 -6.61
CA THR A 91 -13.18 1.25 -7.46
C THR A 91 -12.55 2.58 -7.01
N GLY A 92 -13.38 3.55 -6.64
CA GLY A 92 -12.98 4.82 -6.03
C GLY A 92 -12.20 4.62 -4.72
N ILE A 93 -12.74 3.82 -3.81
CA ILE A 93 -12.10 3.48 -2.51
C ILE A 93 -10.70 2.88 -2.70
N ARG A 94 -10.49 2.10 -3.77
CA ARG A 94 -9.21 1.45 -4.06
C ARG A 94 -8.24 2.28 -4.91
N GLN A 95 -8.64 3.46 -5.39
CA GLN A 95 -7.76 4.31 -6.21
C GLN A 95 -6.40 4.61 -5.56
N PRO A 96 -6.28 4.88 -4.25
CA PRO A 96 -4.99 5.17 -3.63
C PRO A 96 -3.94 4.06 -3.84
N LEU A 97 -4.37 2.79 -3.87
CA LEU A 97 -3.47 1.66 -4.16
C LEU A 97 -3.02 1.65 -5.63
N VAL A 98 -3.92 2.01 -6.55
CA VAL A 98 -3.61 2.12 -7.97
C VAL A 98 -2.64 3.28 -8.20
N ASP A 99 -2.87 4.43 -7.57
CA ASP A 99 -2.01 5.60 -7.65
C ASP A 99 -0.62 5.32 -7.09
N LEU A 100 -0.53 4.62 -5.95
CA LEU A 100 0.75 4.20 -5.38
C LEU A 100 1.48 3.25 -6.34
N LYS A 101 0.80 2.25 -6.90
CA LYS A 101 1.38 1.32 -7.88
C LYS A 101 1.86 2.06 -9.13
N ASN A 102 1.08 3.00 -9.67
CA ASN A 102 1.45 3.76 -10.86
C ASN A 102 2.68 4.64 -10.61
N ARG A 103 2.86 5.13 -9.38
CA ARG A 103 4.02 5.93 -8.97
C ARG A 103 5.26 5.09 -8.63
N CYS A 104 5.08 3.91 -8.02
CA CYS A 104 6.15 3.13 -7.36
C CYS A 104 6.38 1.72 -7.92
N GLY A 105 5.62 1.28 -8.94
CA GLY A 105 5.44 -0.13 -9.33
C GLY A 105 6.66 -0.94 -9.80
N ALA A 106 7.85 -0.34 -9.92
CA ALA A 106 9.11 -1.07 -10.14
C ALA A 106 9.86 -1.42 -8.83
N VAL A 107 9.49 -0.79 -7.71
CA VAL A 107 10.19 -0.88 -6.42
C VAL A 107 9.41 -1.72 -5.40
N ILE A 108 8.08 -1.73 -5.50
CA ILE A 108 7.19 -2.50 -4.65
C ILE A 108 6.86 -3.83 -5.35
N ALA A 109 7.87 -4.68 -5.51
CA ALA A 109 7.67 -6.10 -5.82
C ALA A 109 7.37 -6.86 -4.51
N PRO A 110 6.57 -7.95 -4.55
CA PRO A 110 6.09 -8.66 -3.37
C PRO A 110 7.22 -9.22 -2.49
#